data_AF-A0A7S0B8T1-F1
#
_entry.id   AF-A0A7S0B8T1-F1
#
_cell.length_a   1.000
_cell.length_b   1.000
_cell.length_c   1.000
_cell.angle_alpha   90.00
_cell.angle_beta   90.00
_cell.angle_gamma   90.00
#
_symmetry.space_group_name_H-M   'P 1'
#
loop_
_entity.id
_entity.type
_entity.pdbx_description
1 polymer ?
#
loop_
_entity_poly.entity_id
_entity_poly.type
_entity_poly.pdbx_seq_one_letter_code
_entity_poly.pdbx_strand_id
1 'polypeptide(L)'
;YLGSSVPSPPMQTQLVILIAPKVPCFRLNCVLTYIITTSMLLLGYAASVIPGTLYTGDFDAFWGTWDFDILQPTTKGWLTLIACAAQVYLSFLQIPILALIYYSSGGVRAGLPNGYIKLLGIVALTWLAFPVWWVLSFEGMSYITDTKMNAAGFALLNVCSKGSFTMQMLEMVKWHRREKKRQECLEQGRRPSQEEMTSVFETDEEAGEQVQRKDRRSETWVVRMLRPYDIGEAPHQWLDLEATYRAFLVGNGVTPSSWLKMDMEQRAQLRQEDAASFG
;
A
#
# COMPACT_ATOMS: atom_id res chain seq x y z
N TYR A 1 9.78 -8.34 11.37
CA TYR A 1 10.11 -7.94 9.99
C TYR A 1 9.33 -8.69 8.92
N LEU A 2 9.44 -10.03 8.82
CA LEU A 2 8.79 -10.78 7.73
C LEU A 2 7.25 -10.72 7.74
N GLY A 3 6.61 -10.81 8.91
CA GLY A 3 5.14 -10.76 9.00
C GLY A 3 4.54 -9.43 8.51
N SER A 4 5.25 -8.32 8.69
CA SER A 4 4.83 -7.00 8.20
C SER A 4 5.04 -6.81 6.70
N SER A 5 5.93 -7.58 6.07
CA SER A 5 6.32 -7.43 4.67
C SER A 5 5.55 -8.31 3.68
N VAL A 6 4.87 -9.37 4.15
CA VAL A 6 3.96 -10.21 3.33
C VAL A 6 2.95 -9.39 2.49
N PRO A 7 2.29 -8.34 3.01
CA PRO A 7 1.32 -7.57 2.23
C PRO A 7 1.93 -6.65 1.17
N SER A 8 3.24 -6.37 1.21
CA SER A 8 3.85 -5.34 0.37
C SER A 8 3.91 -5.70 -1.12
N PRO A 9 4.27 -6.94 -1.55
CA PRO A 9 4.22 -7.31 -2.96
C PRO A 9 2.81 -7.21 -3.56
N PRO A 10 1.73 -7.74 -2.93
CA PRO A 10 0.37 -7.52 -3.41
C PRO A 10 -0.01 -6.04 -3.51
N MET A 11 0.39 -5.20 -2.55
CA MET A 11 0.10 -3.77 -2.54
C MET A 11 0.72 -3.04 -3.74
N GLN A 12 1.96 -3.38 -4.11
CA GLN A 12 2.61 -2.85 -5.32
C GLN A 12 1.94 -3.36 -6.60
N THR A 13 1.61 -4.65 -6.66
CA THR A 13 0.90 -5.22 -7.80
C THR A 13 -0.48 -4.57 -7.99
N GLN A 14 -1.19 -4.22 -6.91
CA GLN A 14 -2.47 -3.52 -6.98
C GLN A 14 -2.36 -2.17 -7.70
N LEU A 15 -1.25 -1.44 -7.58
CA LEU A 15 -1.05 -0.20 -8.32
C LEU A 15 -1.11 -0.43 -9.83
N VAL A 16 -0.54 -1.52 -10.33
CA VAL A 16 -0.60 -1.89 -11.76
C VAL A 16 -2.01 -2.33 -12.14
N ILE A 17 -2.66 -3.13 -11.30
CA ILE A 17 -4.01 -3.68 -11.56
C ILE A 17 -5.05 -2.56 -11.71
N LEU A 18 -4.98 -1.51 -10.89
CA LEU A 18 -5.95 -0.40 -10.89
C LEU A 18 -6.03 0.36 -12.23
N ILE A 19 -5.00 0.27 -13.07
CA ILE A 19 -4.97 0.85 -14.42
C ILE A 19 -4.72 -0.22 -15.49
N ALA A 20 -4.95 -1.50 -15.17
CA ALA A 20 -4.64 -2.65 -16.04
C ALA A 20 -5.10 -2.50 -17.50
N PRO A 21 -6.30 -1.97 -17.84
CA PRO A 21 -6.73 -1.82 -19.22
C PRO A 21 -5.83 -0.92 -20.08
N LYS A 22 -4.97 -0.11 -19.46
CA LYS A 22 -4.08 0.85 -20.12
C LYS A 22 -2.61 0.48 -20.03
N VAL A 23 -2.24 -0.52 -19.22
CA VAL A 23 -0.86 -0.95 -19.05
C VAL A 23 -0.52 -2.01 -20.11
N PRO A 24 0.47 -1.77 -20.99
CA PRO A 24 0.89 -2.77 -21.96
C PRO A 24 1.44 -3.99 -21.22
N CYS A 25 1.04 -5.19 -21.64
CA CYS A 25 1.46 -6.43 -21.00
C CYS A 25 1.24 -6.41 -19.47
N PHE A 26 0.08 -5.92 -19.00
CA PHE A 26 -0.16 -5.68 -17.57
C PHE A 26 0.13 -6.92 -16.70
N ARG A 27 -0.15 -8.14 -17.17
CA ARG A 27 0.15 -9.39 -16.44
C ARG A 27 1.64 -9.56 -16.16
N LEU A 28 2.47 -9.34 -17.19
CA LEU A 28 3.92 -9.40 -17.04
C LEU A 28 4.40 -8.34 -16.05
N ASN A 29 3.88 -7.10 -16.15
CA ASN A 29 4.18 -6.05 -15.20
C ASN A 29 3.78 -6.41 -13.76
N CYS A 30 2.60 -7.01 -13.55
CA CYS A 30 2.15 -7.48 -12.25
C CYS A 30 3.08 -8.55 -11.65
N VAL A 31 3.46 -9.55 -12.46
CA VAL A 31 4.36 -10.63 -12.05
C VAL A 31 5.75 -10.09 -11.74
N LEU A 32 6.31 -9.25 -12.61
CA LEU A 32 7.62 -8.63 -12.39
C LEU A 32 7.63 -7.76 -11.14
N THR A 33 6.61 -6.92 -10.95
CA THR A 33 6.45 -6.09 -9.75
C THR A 33 6.43 -6.96 -8.49
N TYR A 34 5.65 -8.04 -8.51
CA TYR A 34 5.55 -8.96 -7.37
C TYR A 34 6.89 -9.63 -7.07
N ILE A 35 7.57 -10.16 -8.09
CA ILE A 35 8.87 -10.83 -7.94
C ILE A 35 9.93 -9.85 -7.44
N ILE A 36 10.06 -8.67 -8.06
CA ILE A 36 11.04 -7.65 -7.66
C ILE A 36 10.81 -7.24 -6.21
N THR A 37 9.57 -6.95 -5.84
CA THR A 37 9.21 -6.56 -4.47
C THR A 37 9.51 -7.67 -3.47
N THR A 38 9.15 -8.92 -3.80
CA THR A 38 9.41 -10.07 -2.92
C THR A 38 10.91 -10.31 -2.74
N SER A 39 11.67 -10.33 -3.84
CA SER A 39 13.13 -10.50 -3.82
C SER A 39 13.81 -9.39 -3.02
N MET A 40 13.41 -8.15 -3.21
CA MET A 40 13.90 -7.00 -2.44
C MET A 40 13.71 -7.21 -0.94
N LEU A 41 12.52 -7.64 -0.52
CA LEU A 41 12.20 -7.88 0.89
C LEU A 41 12.99 -9.06 1.47
N LEU A 42 13.14 -10.14 0.71
CA LEU A 42 13.94 -11.30 1.12
C LEU A 42 15.42 -10.94 1.26
N LEU A 43 15.97 -10.15 0.33
CA LEU A 43 17.35 -9.68 0.39
C LEU A 43 17.57 -8.70 1.55
N GLY A 44 16.66 -7.76 1.77
CA GLY A 44 16.70 -6.87 2.93
C GLY A 44 16.62 -7.64 4.26
N TYR A 45 15.76 -8.66 4.33
CA TYR A 45 15.71 -9.56 5.48
C TYR A 45 17.02 -10.35 5.65
N ALA A 46 17.56 -10.95 4.60
CA ALA A 46 18.83 -11.66 4.67
C ALA A 46 19.96 -10.74 5.15
N ALA A 47 20.03 -9.50 4.67
CA ALA A 47 20.98 -8.50 5.13
C ALA A 47 20.79 -8.17 6.62
N SER A 48 19.56 -8.08 7.12
CA SER A 48 19.27 -7.80 8.54
C SER A 48 19.75 -8.90 9.50
N VAL A 49 19.79 -10.15 9.05
CA VAL A 49 20.21 -11.30 9.87
C VAL A 49 21.74 -11.45 9.94
N ILE A 50 22.46 -10.91 8.95
CA ILE A 50 23.93 -10.97 8.93
C ILE A 50 24.49 -9.96 9.94
N PRO A 51 25.27 -10.40 10.94
CA PRO A 51 25.92 -9.49 11.87
C PRO A 51 27.06 -8.72 11.19
N GLY A 52 27.38 -7.55 11.73
CA GLY A 52 28.47 -6.71 11.24
C GLY A 52 28.01 -5.44 10.51
N THR A 53 29.00 -4.67 10.09
CA THR A 53 28.82 -3.37 9.42
C THR A 53 28.53 -3.55 7.92
N LEU A 54 27.92 -2.53 7.31
CA LEU A 54 27.66 -2.49 5.87
C LEU A 54 28.95 -2.39 5.04
N TYR A 55 29.94 -1.69 5.58
CA TYR A 55 31.22 -1.42 4.94
C TYR A 55 32.35 -1.70 5.96
N THR A 56 33.52 -2.13 5.47
CA THR A 56 34.70 -2.34 6.31
C THR A 56 35.53 -1.08 6.53
N GLY A 57 35.29 -0.03 5.74
CA GLY A 57 36.00 1.25 5.81
C GLY A 57 35.39 2.25 6.80
N ASP A 58 36.16 3.32 7.04
CA ASP A 58 35.73 4.46 7.84
C ASP A 58 34.90 5.44 7.00
N PHE A 59 33.67 5.72 7.45
CA PHE A 59 32.77 6.66 6.79
C PHE A 59 33.27 8.10 6.88
N ASP A 60 33.96 8.48 7.96
CA ASP A 60 34.47 9.84 8.11
C ASP A 60 35.60 10.09 7.11
N ALA A 61 36.48 9.10 6.91
CA ALA A 61 37.49 9.12 5.87
C ALA A 61 36.86 9.23 4.47
N PHE A 62 35.81 8.45 4.18
CA PHE A 62 35.08 8.55 2.91
C PHE A 62 34.51 9.94 2.67
N TRP A 63 33.86 10.56 3.67
CA TRP A 63 33.30 11.92 3.50
C TRP A 63 34.37 12.99 3.28
N GLY A 64 35.57 12.79 3.81
CA GLY A 64 36.71 13.68 3.59
C GLY A 64 37.32 13.56 2.20
N THR A 65 37.42 12.35 1.64
CA THR A 65 38.17 12.10 0.39
C THR A 65 37.28 11.85 -0.83
N TRP A 66 36.02 11.48 -0.62
CA TRP A 66 35.11 10.93 -1.65
C TRP A 66 35.68 9.71 -2.39
N ASP A 67 36.60 8.99 -1.76
CA ASP A 67 37.23 7.80 -2.33
C ASP A 67 36.41 6.53 -2.03
N PHE A 68 35.79 5.97 -3.07
CA PHE A 68 34.96 4.78 -2.96
C PHE A 68 35.76 3.51 -2.66
N ASP A 69 37.08 3.48 -2.89
CA ASP A 69 37.91 2.32 -2.57
C ASP A 69 38.03 2.10 -1.05
N ILE A 70 37.77 3.14 -0.25
CA ILE A 70 37.67 3.07 1.21
C ILE A 70 36.39 2.33 1.62
N LEU A 71 35.28 2.53 0.90
CA LEU A 71 34.00 1.88 1.17
C LEU A 71 33.94 0.51 0.50
N GLN A 72 34.68 -0.46 1.02
CA GLN A 72 34.51 -1.85 0.58
C GLN A 72 33.22 -2.44 1.18
N PRO A 73 32.19 -2.72 0.35
CA PRO A 73 30.93 -3.28 0.84
C PRO A 73 31.15 -4.70 1.35
N THR A 74 30.65 -4.98 2.55
CA THR A 74 30.59 -6.35 3.08
C THR A 74 29.53 -7.17 2.33
N THR A 75 29.42 -8.47 2.61
CA THR A 75 28.31 -9.29 2.11
C THR A 75 26.95 -8.67 2.46
N LYS A 76 26.82 -8.11 3.68
CA LYS A 76 25.63 -7.38 4.12
C LYS A 76 25.42 -6.12 3.29
N GLY A 77 26.48 -5.37 3.03
CA GLY A 77 26.48 -4.21 2.14
C GLY A 77 25.95 -4.53 0.75
N TRP A 78 26.45 -5.60 0.12
CA TRP A 78 26.00 -6.05 -1.21
C TRP A 78 24.53 -6.42 -1.27
N LEU A 79 24.04 -7.23 -0.31
CA LEU A 79 22.62 -7.60 -0.26
C LEU A 79 21.72 -6.38 -0.06
N THR A 80 22.15 -5.46 0.81
CA THR A 80 21.45 -4.20 1.06
C THR A 80 21.41 -3.34 -0.21
N LEU A 81 22.54 -3.21 -0.93
CA LEU A 81 22.63 -2.41 -2.14
C LEU A 81 21.70 -2.92 -3.24
N ILE A 82 21.61 -4.24 -3.42
CA ILE A 82 20.66 -4.84 -4.39
C ILE A 82 19.22 -4.56 -3.97
N ALA A 83 18.88 -4.68 -2.69
CA ALA A 83 17.56 -4.33 -2.18
C ALA A 83 17.24 -2.83 -2.39
N CYS A 84 18.18 -1.94 -2.10
CA CYS A 84 18.04 -0.51 -2.36
C CYS A 84 17.88 -0.20 -3.86
N ALA A 85 18.61 -0.88 -4.74
CA ALA A 85 18.48 -0.71 -6.18
C ALA A 85 17.08 -1.11 -6.68
N ALA A 86 16.53 -2.24 -6.18
CA ALA A 86 15.15 -2.64 -6.46
C ALA A 86 14.14 -1.60 -5.94
N GLN A 87 14.36 -1.06 -4.74
CA GLN A 87 13.52 -0.02 -4.16
C GLN A 87 13.54 1.28 -4.99
N VAL A 88 14.71 1.68 -5.47
CA VAL A 88 14.88 2.84 -6.36
C VAL A 88 14.14 2.61 -7.67
N TYR A 89 14.27 1.43 -8.27
CA TYR A 89 13.52 1.05 -9.47
C TYR A 89 12.00 1.17 -9.25
N LEU A 90 11.47 0.59 -8.17
CA LEU A 90 10.03 0.64 -7.87
C LEU A 90 9.55 2.09 -7.66
N SER A 91 10.32 2.90 -6.92
CA SER A 91 9.87 4.24 -6.49
C SER A 91 10.08 5.32 -7.55
N PHE A 92 11.22 5.28 -8.26
CA PHE A 92 11.63 6.35 -9.17
C PHE A 92 11.47 5.99 -10.65
N LEU A 93 11.28 4.71 -10.98
CA LEU A 93 11.02 4.30 -12.36
C LEU A 93 9.58 3.82 -12.53
N GLN A 94 9.18 2.79 -11.79
CA GLN A 94 7.85 2.19 -11.96
C GLN A 94 6.71 3.16 -11.62
N ILE A 95 6.72 3.79 -10.44
CA ILE A 95 5.64 4.71 -10.03
C ILE A 95 5.49 5.90 -11.01
N PRO A 96 6.56 6.59 -11.42
CA PRO A 96 6.45 7.65 -12.44
C PRO A 96 5.94 7.16 -13.79
N ILE A 97 6.34 5.97 -14.25
CA ILE A 97 5.81 5.37 -15.47
C ILE A 97 4.30 5.11 -15.36
N LEU A 98 3.83 4.56 -14.22
CA LEU A 98 2.39 4.35 -13.99
C LEU A 98 1.61 5.66 -13.97
N ALA A 99 2.17 6.72 -13.36
CA ALA A 99 1.59 8.05 -13.38
C ALA A 99 1.52 8.61 -14.82
N LEU A 100 2.59 8.43 -15.61
CA LEU A 100 2.62 8.86 -17.01
C LEU A 100 1.57 8.12 -17.86
N ILE A 101 1.43 6.80 -17.68
CA ILE A 101 0.39 6.00 -18.35
C ILE A 101 -1.01 6.48 -17.96
N TYR A 102 -1.23 6.80 -16.68
CA TYR A 102 -2.52 7.32 -16.21
C TYR A 102 -2.88 8.64 -16.91
N TYR A 103 -1.93 9.58 -16.99
CA TYR A 103 -2.16 10.87 -17.64
C TYR A 103 -2.31 10.75 -19.16
N SER A 104 -1.45 9.97 -19.83
CA SER A 104 -1.51 9.79 -21.28
C SER A 104 -2.78 9.07 -21.74
N SER A 105 -3.36 8.23 -20.88
CA SER A 105 -4.62 7.54 -21.13
C SER A 105 -5.86 8.42 -20.92
N GLY A 106 -5.71 9.67 -20.51
CA GLY A 106 -6.81 10.60 -20.24
C GLY A 106 -7.35 10.58 -18.81
N GLY A 107 -6.73 9.82 -17.90
CA GLY A 107 -7.08 9.78 -16.48
C GLY A 107 -8.56 9.51 -16.23
N VAL A 108 -9.17 10.32 -15.35
CA VAL A 108 -10.60 10.20 -14.97
C VAL A 108 -11.54 10.27 -16.18
N ARG A 109 -11.21 11.04 -17.23
CA ARG A 109 -12.05 11.16 -18.43
C ARG A 109 -12.17 9.84 -19.20
N ALA A 110 -11.19 8.95 -19.06
CA ALA A 110 -11.18 7.63 -19.67
C ALA A 110 -11.73 6.54 -18.75
N GLY A 111 -12.41 6.91 -17.66
CA GLY A 111 -12.97 5.98 -16.68
C GLY A 111 -11.94 5.43 -15.69
N LEU A 112 -10.73 6.00 -15.63
CA LEU A 112 -9.74 5.58 -14.63
C LEU A 112 -10.09 6.12 -13.24
N PRO A 113 -9.61 5.48 -12.17
CA PRO A 113 -9.99 5.82 -10.81
C PRO A 113 -9.58 7.25 -10.44
N ASN A 114 -10.50 8.03 -9.90
CA ASN A 114 -10.17 9.32 -9.31
C ASN A 114 -9.40 9.09 -7.99
N GLY A 115 -8.29 9.80 -7.78
CA GLY A 115 -7.41 9.61 -6.63
C GLY A 115 -6.26 8.62 -6.82
N TYR A 116 -6.14 7.97 -7.99
CA TYR A 116 -5.02 7.06 -8.27
C TYR A 116 -3.64 7.73 -8.14
N ILE A 117 -3.48 8.97 -8.62
CA ILE A 117 -2.21 9.72 -8.47
C ILE A 117 -1.90 10.01 -7.00
N LYS A 118 -2.92 10.32 -6.18
CA LYS A 118 -2.76 10.51 -4.74
C LYS A 118 -2.29 9.20 -4.08
N LEU A 119 -2.85 8.06 -4.49
CA LEU A 119 -2.40 6.73 -4.05
C LEU A 119 -0.94 6.46 -4.42
N LEU A 120 -0.53 6.75 -5.67
CA LEU A 120 0.87 6.62 -6.10
C LEU A 120 1.82 7.46 -5.24
N GLY A 121 1.44 8.71 -4.94
CA GLY A 121 2.22 9.59 -4.07
C GLY A 121 2.36 9.07 -2.64
N ILE A 122 1.27 8.54 -2.06
CA ILE A 122 1.28 7.91 -0.72
C ILE A 122 2.23 6.72 -0.70
N VAL A 123 2.15 5.85 -1.72
CA VAL A 123 3.02 4.67 -1.79
C VAL A 123 4.48 5.10 -1.97
N ALA A 124 4.78 6.00 -2.90
CA ALA A 124 6.14 6.49 -3.12
C ALA A 124 6.76 7.07 -1.85
N LEU A 125 6.04 7.93 -1.14
CA LEU A 125 6.53 8.57 0.08
C LEU A 125 6.75 7.57 1.21
N THR A 126 5.74 6.73 1.48
CA THR A 126 5.82 5.78 2.60
C THR A 126 6.84 4.67 2.35
N TRP A 127 7.09 4.32 1.08
CA TRP A 127 8.07 3.31 0.72
C TRP A 127 9.51 3.81 0.77
N LEU A 128 9.76 5.09 0.50
CA LEU A 128 11.09 5.68 0.68
C LEU A 128 11.44 5.89 2.16
N ALA A 129 10.44 6.02 3.03
CA ALA A 129 10.67 6.15 4.47
C ALA A 129 11.27 4.87 5.09
N PHE A 130 10.91 3.68 4.61
CA PHE A 130 11.44 2.41 5.11
C PHE A 130 12.97 2.22 4.94
N PRO A 131 13.57 2.36 3.74
CA PRO A 131 15.01 2.22 3.56
C PRO A 131 15.77 3.32 4.28
N VAL A 132 15.25 4.56 4.33
CA VAL A 132 15.86 5.65 5.11
C VAL A 132 15.89 5.28 6.60
N TRP A 133 14.78 4.80 7.15
CA TRP A 133 14.72 4.35 8.54
C TRP A 133 15.65 3.18 8.81
N TRP A 134 15.71 2.20 7.89
CA TRP A 134 16.59 1.05 8.01
C TRP A 134 18.06 1.45 8.04
N VAL A 135 18.49 2.35 7.14
CA VAL A 135 19.86 2.89 7.10
C VAL A 135 20.22 3.62 8.41
N LEU A 136 19.28 4.35 9.00
CA LEU A 136 19.49 5.03 10.29
C LEU A 136 19.49 4.09 11.50
N SER A 137 18.89 2.90 11.37
CA SER A 137 18.78 1.92 12.46
C SER A 137 20.13 1.31 12.87
N PHE A 138 20.15 0.61 14.02
CA PHE A 138 21.27 -0.20 14.47
C PHE A 138 21.70 -1.29 13.48
N GLU A 139 20.81 -1.69 12.55
CA GLU A 139 21.15 -2.66 11.52
C GLU A 139 21.96 -2.05 10.37
N GLY A 140 21.79 -0.73 10.13
CA GLY A 140 22.47 0.03 9.08
C GLY A 140 23.72 0.75 9.60
N MET A 141 23.61 2.05 9.82
CA MET A 141 24.69 2.94 10.26
C MET A 141 24.76 3.11 11.78
N SER A 142 23.83 2.52 12.54
CA SER A 142 23.81 2.61 14.00
C SER A 142 23.67 4.03 14.58
N TYR A 143 23.00 4.93 13.87
CA TYR A 143 22.61 6.22 14.43
C TYR A 143 21.54 6.06 15.52
N ILE A 144 20.56 5.19 15.27
CA ILE A 144 19.55 4.76 16.24
C ILE A 144 20.02 3.45 16.88
N THR A 145 20.64 3.54 18.05
CA THR A 145 21.17 2.38 18.79
C THR A 145 20.12 1.66 19.65
N ASP A 146 19.05 2.35 20.05
CA ASP A 146 17.98 1.76 20.86
C ASP A 146 17.08 0.84 20.03
N THR A 147 17.11 -0.44 20.36
CA THR A 147 16.31 -1.49 19.71
C THR A 147 14.81 -1.29 19.88
N LYS A 148 14.36 -0.72 21.02
CA LYS A 148 12.95 -0.41 21.27
C LYS A 148 12.49 0.75 20.40
N MET A 149 13.32 1.78 20.27
CA MET A 149 13.02 2.91 19.39
C MET A 149 12.98 2.48 17.93
N ASN A 150 13.89 1.60 17.50
CA ASN A 150 13.86 1.04 16.16
C ASN A 150 12.56 0.28 15.89
N ALA A 151 12.15 -0.60 16.81
CA ALA A 151 10.90 -1.36 16.69
C ALA A 151 9.67 -0.44 16.65
N ALA A 152 9.63 0.61 17.48
CA ALA A 152 8.54 1.58 17.49
C ALA A 152 8.45 2.35 16.16
N GLY A 153 9.59 2.77 15.60
CA GLY A 153 9.62 3.44 14.30
C GLY A 153 9.14 2.56 13.16
N PHE A 154 9.57 1.29 13.09
CA PHE A 154 9.06 0.34 12.10
C PHE A 154 7.55 0.10 12.26
N ALA A 155 7.04 0.01 13.50
CA ALA A 155 5.61 -0.12 13.75
C ALA A 155 4.84 1.10 13.25
N LEU A 156 5.31 2.31 13.58
CA LEU A 156 4.71 3.57 13.13
C LEU A 156 4.69 3.66 11.59
N LEU A 157 5.82 3.38 10.93
CA LEU A 157 5.91 3.39 9.46
C LEU A 157 4.92 2.39 8.83
N ASN A 158 4.76 1.20 9.41
CA ASN A 158 3.80 0.22 8.92
C ASN A 158 2.35 0.69 9.08
N VAL A 159 1.99 1.26 10.24
CA VAL A 159 0.65 1.79 10.50
C VAL A 159 0.34 2.94 9.56
N CYS A 160 1.25 3.90 9.42
CA CYS A 160 1.08 5.02 8.50
C CYS A 160 1.01 4.56 7.04
N SER A 161 1.91 3.67 6.60
CA SER A 161 1.95 3.16 5.23
C SER A 161 0.68 2.41 4.86
N LYS A 162 0.33 1.37 5.62
CA LYS A 162 -0.86 0.56 5.34
C LYS A 162 -2.15 1.33 5.60
N GLY A 163 -2.20 2.13 6.67
CA GLY A 163 -3.37 2.92 7.01
C GLY A 163 -3.71 3.95 5.93
N SER A 164 -2.73 4.74 5.49
CA SER A 164 -2.95 5.73 4.42
C SER A 164 -3.29 5.07 3.08
N PHE A 165 -2.62 3.96 2.72
CA PHE A 165 -2.97 3.18 1.54
C PHE A 165 -4.42 2.69 1.59
N THR A 166 -4.82 2.07 2.70
CA THR A 166 -6.17 1.54 2.94
C THR A 166 -7.22 2.64 2.87
N MET A 167 -7.02 3.76 3.57
CA MET A 167 -7.94 4.89 3.53
C MET A 167 -8.12 5.42 2.11
N GLN A 168 -7.03 5.57 1.35
CA GLN A 168 -7.10 6.04 -0.02
C GLN A 168 -7.81 5.05 -0.96
N MET A 169 -7.57 3.75 -0.79
CA MET A 169 -8.28 2.70 -1.54
C MET A 169 -9.78 2.72 -1.26
N LEU A 170 -10.19 2.89 0.00
CA LEU A 170 -11.59 3.04 0.38
C LEU A 170 -12.23 4.27 -0.26
N GLU A 171 -11.54 5.42 -0.28
CA GLU A 171 -12.01 6.63 -0.96
C GLU A 171 -12.26 6.38 -2.45
N MET A 172 -11.35 5.67 -3.12
CA MET A 172 -11.48 5.34 -4.54
C MET A 172 -12.68 4.41 -4.81
N VAL A 173 -12.87 3.39 -3.98
CA VAL A 173 -14.02 2.47 -4.08
C VAL A 173 -15.34 3.23 -3.86
N LYS A 174 -15.40 4.08 -2.83
CA LYS A 174 -16.57 4.93 -2.53
C LYS A 174 -16.89 5.85 -3.70
N TRP A 175 -15.88 6.47 -4.30
CA TRP A 175 -16.05 7.31 -5.49
C TRP A 175 -16.59 6.52 -6.68
N HIS A 176 -16.01 5.35 -6.97
CA HIS A 176 -16.44 4.52 -8.10
C HIS A 176 -17.90 4.09 -8.00
N ARG A 177 -18.35 3.70 -6.80
CA ARG A 177 -19.76 3.33 -6.56
C ARG A 177 -20.72 4.48 -6.77
N ARG A 178 -20.37 5.68 -6.28
CA ARG A 178 -21.16 6.90 -6.52
C ARG A 178 -21.28 7.19 -8.02
N GLU A 179 -20.17 7.06 -8.74
CA GLU A 179 -20.15 7.29 -10.18
C GLU A 179 -20.99 6.27 -10.95
N LYS A 180 -20.90 4.99 -10.59
CA LYS A 180 -21.72 3.92 -11.18
C LYS A 180 -23.21 4.18 -10.97
N LYS A 181 -23.64 4.47 -9.73
CA LYS A 181 -25.04 4.80 -9.43
C LYS A 181 -25.51 6.04 -10.20
N ARG A 182 -24.64 7.05 -10.33
CA ARG A 182 -24.93 8.24 -11.14
C ARG A 182 -25.17 7.88 -12.60
N GLN A 183 -24.35 6.99 -13.18
CA GLN A 183 -24.53 6.53 -14.56
C GLN A 183 -25.85 5.75 -14.73
N GLU A 184 -26.16 4.83 -13.81
CA GLU A 184 -27.42 4.08 -13.82
C GLU A 184 -28.65 5.00 -13.76
N CYS A 185 -28.64 6.04 -12.92
CA CYS A 185 -29.71 7.03 -12.88
C CYS A 185 -29.85 7.81 -14.21
N LEU A 186 -28.72 8.21 -14.80
CA LEU A 186 -28.71 8.94 -16.08
C LEU A 186 -29.23 8.09 -17.23
N GLU A 187 -28.90 6.80 -17.28
CA GLU A 187 -29.43 5.85 -18.26
C GLU A 187 -30.96 5.69 -18.13
N GLN A 188 -31.49 5.79 -16.91
CA GLN A 188 -32.92 5.79 -16.63
C GLN A 188 -33.60 7.16 -16.91
N GLY A 189 -32.85 8.16 -17.38
CA GLY A 189 -33.36 9.52 -17.58
C GLY A 189 -33.73 10.23 -16.26
N ARG A 190 -33.27 9.72 -15.12
CA ARG A 190 -33.54 10.28 -13.78
C ARG A 190 -32.31 11.03 -13.28
N ARG A 191 -32.52 12.17 -12.62
CA ARG A 191 -31.45 12.81 -11.86
C ARG A 191 -31.31 12.09 -10.51
N PRO A 192 -30.11 11.64 -10.12
CA PRO A 192 -29.92 11.00 -8.82
C PRO A 192 -30.32 11.99 -7.72
N SER A 193 -31.18 11.56 -6.80
CA SER A 193 -31.49 12.40 -5.64
C SER A 193 -30.28 12.45 -4.69
N GLN A 194 -30.14 13.53 -3.93
CA GLN A 194 -29.06 13.65 -2.96
C GLN A 194 -29.14 12.52 -1.91
N GLU A 195 -30.36 12.16 -1.50
CA GLU A 195 -30.65 11.04 -0.59
C GLU A 195 -30.21 9.69 -1.13
N GLU A 196 -30.45 9.43 -2.42
CA GLU A 196 -29.98 8.20 -3.08
C GLU A 196 -28.44 8.14 -3.11
N MET A 197 -27.75 9.27 -3.22
CA MET A 197 -26.29 9.31 -3.17
C MET A 197 -25.73 9.05 -1.77
N THR A 198 -26.42 9.50 -0.71
CA THR A 198 -26.03 9.24 0.68
C THR A 198 -26.38 7.83 1.14
N SER A 199 -27.50 7.25 0.70
CA SER A 199 -27.93 5.91 1.16
C SER A 199 -26.99 4.77 0.78
N VAL A 200 -26.17 4.95 -0.27
CA VAL A 200 -25.11 3.99 -0.64
C VAL A 200 -24.13 3.74 0.52
N PHE A 201 -23.97 4.70 1.44
CA PHE A 201 -23.05 4.59 2.57
C PHE A 201 -23.62 3.77 3.72
N GLU A 202 -24.91 3.90 4.01
CA GLU A 202 -25.56 3.24 5.14
C GLU A 202 -25.72 1.74 4.89
N THR A 203 -26.06 1.35 3.66
CA THR A 203 -26.20 -0.07 3.29
C THR A 203 -24.86 -0.83 3.37
N ASP A 204 -23.74 -0.11 3.26
CA ASP A 204 -22.39 -0.69 3.27
C ASP A 204 -21.87 -1.02 4.67
N GLU A 205 -22.29 -0.28 5.71
CA GLU A 205 -21.95 -0.61 7.09
C GLU A 205 -22.58 -1.96 7.48
N GLU A 206 -23.83 -2.19 7.08
CA GLU A 206 -24.58 -3.42 7.38
C GLU A 206 -24.10 -4.63 6.53
N ALA A 207 -23.83 -4.43 5.23
CA ALA A 207 -23.26 -5.49 4.38
C ALA A 207 -21.80 -5.82 4.74
N GLY A 208 -21.08 -4.83 5.29
CA GLY A 208 -19.77 -4.95 5.92
C GLY A 208 -19.68 -6.10 6.91
N GLU A 209 -20.58 -6.10 7.89
CA GLU A 209 -20.62 -7.10 8.97
C GLU A 209 -21.01 -8.50 8.50
N GLN A 210 -21.89 -8.63 7.50
CA GLN A 210 -22.40 -9.94 7.09
C GLN A 210 -21.39 -10.77 6.29
N VAL A 211 -20.63 -10.16 5.37
CA VAL A 211 -19.63 -10.88 4.55
C VAL A 211 -18.44 -11.34 5.41
N GLN A 212 -18.15 -10.65 6.51
CA GLN A 212 -17.05 -10.96 7.41
C GLN A 212 -17.18 -12.32 8.11
N ARG A 213 -18.40 -12.88 8.21
CA ARG A 213 -18.64 -14.21 8.79
C ARG A 213 -18.35 -15.37 7.84
N LYS A 214 -18.24 -15.14 6.52
CA LYS A 214 -18.34 -16.23 5.53
C LYS A 214 -17.03 -16.65 4.87
N ASP A 215 -15.99 -15.81 4.83
CA ASP A 215 -14.78 -16.12 4.05
C ASP A 215 -13.49 -16.13 4.90
N ARG A 216 -13.07 -17.33 5.30
CA ARG A 216 -11.89 -17.60 6.15
C ARG A 216 -10.82 -18.46 5.45
N ARG A 217 -10.87 -18.62 4.11
CA ARG A 217 -9.90 -19.43 3.33
C ARG A 217 -9.20 -18.56 2.28
N SER A 218 -8.05 -17.99 2.63
CA SER A 218 -7.41 -16.86 1.91
C SER A 218 -6.23 -17.19 0.99
N GLU A 219 -6.01 -18.44 0.56
CA GLU A 219 -4.76 -18.75 -0.19
C GLU A 219 -4.92 -18.91 -1.72
N THR A 220 -6.13 -18.94 -2.27
CA THR A 220 -6.37 -19.06 -3.74
C THR A 220 -6.78 -17.75 -4.43
N TRP A 221 -6.66 -16.63 -3.73
CA TRP A 221 -7.24 -15.35 -4.14
C TRP A 221 -6.56 -14.74 -5.37
N VAL A 222 -5.23 -14.82 -5.51
CA VAL A 222 -4.50 -14.25 -6.66
C VAL A 222 -4.90 -14.94 -7.96
N VAL A 223 -5.04 -16.28 -7.95
CA VAL A 223 -5.46 -17.07 -9.12
C VAL A 223 -6.92 -16.80 -9.47
N ARG A 224 -7.80 -16.59 -8.47
CA ARG A 224 -9.18 -16.14 -8.70
C ARG A 224 -9.25 -14.73 -9.26
N MET A 225 -8.43 -13.81 -8.76
CA MET A 225 -8.39 -12.40 -9.17
C MET A 225 -7.91 -12.22 -10.62
N LEU A 226 -6.99 -13.08 -11.09
CA LEU A 226 -6.46 -13.01 -12.45
C LEU A 226 -7.31 -13.75 -13.49
N ARG A 227 -8.14 -14.71 -13.06
CA ARG A 227 -8.93 -15.58 -13.97
C ARG A 227 -9.90 -14.82 -14.89
N PRO A 228 -10.66 -13.79 -14.46
CA PRO A 228 -11.56 -13.05 -15.35
C PRO A 228 -10.81 -12.36 -16.49
N TYR A 229 -9.55 -11.98 -16.24
CA TYR A 229 -8.72 -11.32 -17.24
C TYR A 229 -8.20 -12.27 -18.32
N ASP A 230 -8.17 -13.59 -18.09
CA ASP A 230 -7.82 -14.61 -19.10
C ASP A 230 -8.88 -14.75 -20.20
N ILE A 231 -10.12 -14.39 -19.91
CA ILE A 231 -11.29 -14.69 -20.76
C ILE A 231 -11.62 -13.51 -21.69
N GLY A 232 -10.94 -12.36 -21.53
CA GLY A 232 -11.22 -11.16 -22.33
C GLY A 232 -12.54 -10.47 -21.96
N GLU A 233 -13.19 -10.90 -20.88
CA GLU A 233 -14.34 -10.21 -20.31
C GLU A 233 -13.87 -8.92 -19.65
N ALA A 234 -14.43 -7.78 -20.08
CA ALA A 234 -14.26 -6.51 -19.38
C ALA A 234 -14.84 -6.70 -17.98
N PRO A 235 -14.01 -6.67 -16.91
CA PRO A 235 -14.50 -7.12 -15.62
C PRO A 235 -15.55 -6.14 -15.09
N HIS A 236 -16.48 -6.64 -14.30
CA HIS A 236 -17.13 -5.85 -13.26
C HIS A 236 -16.06 -5.47 -12.21
N GLN A 237 -15.17 -4.55 -12.59
CA GLN A 237 -13.79 -4.29 -12.09
C GLN A 237 -13.61 -4.03 -10.58
N TRP A 238 -14.68 -3.87 -9.80
CA TRP A 238 -14.61 -3.25 -8.47
C TRP A 238 -15.17 -4.12 -7.34
N LEU A 239 -16.06 -5.07 -7.63
CA LEU A 239 -16.58 -6.02 -6.64
C LEU A 239 -15.50 -6.99 -6.17
N ASP A 240 -14.60 -7.40 -7.06
CA ASP A 240 -13.44 -8.22 -6.71
C ASP A 240 -12.35 -7.45 -5.95
N LEU A 241 -12.25 -6.14 -6.15
CA LEU A 241 -11.32 -5.28 -5.42
C LEU A 241 -11.71 -5.16 -3.94
N GLU A 242 -13.01 -5.13 -3.66
CA GLU A 242 -13.56 -5.17 -2.30
C GLU A 242 -13.36 -6.54 -1.63
N ALA A 243 -13.64 -7.63 -2.34
CA ALA A 243 -13.37 -8.98 -1.83
C ALA A 243 -11.86 -9.16 -1.52
N THR A 244 -11.01 -8.65 -2.40
CA THR A 244 -9.55 -8.58 -2.24
C THR A 244 -9.14 -7.76 -1.02
N TYR A 245 -9.74 -6.57 -0.85
CA TYR A 245 -9.51 -5.69 0.28
C TYR A 245 -9.91 -6.33 1.62
N ARG A 246 -11.08 -7.00 1.65
CA ARG A 246 -11.57 -7.71 2.84
C ARG A 246 -10.67 -8.90 3.19
N ALA A 247 -10.25 -9.68 2.19
CA ALA A 247 -9.31 -10.79 2.38
C ALA A 247 -7.94 -10.31 2.90
N PHE A 248 -7.45 -9.17 2.42
CA PHE A 248 -6.22 -8.54 2.87
C PHE A 248 -6.27 -8.08 4.34
N LEU A 249 -7.36 -7.43 4.77
CA LEU A 249 -7.54 -7.02 6.16
C LEU A 249 -7.61 -8.22 7.11
N VAL A 250 -8.36 -9.26 6.71
CA VAL A 250 -8.48 -10.52 7.47
C VAL A 250 -7.13 -11.24 7.57
N GLY A 251 -6.35 -11.31 6.49
CA GLY A 251 -5.04 -11.94 6.47
C GLY A 251 -3.98 -11.25 7.34
N ASN A 252 -4.14 -9.96 7.64
CA ASN A 252 -3.25 -9.20 8.51
C ASN A 252 -3.74 -9.12 9.97
N GLY A 253 -4.79 -9.85 10.34
CA GLY A 253 -5.35 -9.83 11.71
C GLY A 253 -5.99 -8.50 12.11
N VAL A 254 -6.21 -7.59 11.15
CA VAL A 254 -6.86 -6.30 11.39
C VAL A 254 -8.36 -6.48 11.24
N THR A 255 -9.07 -6.54 12.37
CA THR A 255 -10.53 -6.57 12.38
C THR A 255 -11.08 -5.14 12.38
N PRO A 256 -11.94 -4.72 11.45
CA PRO A 256 -12.66 -3.44 11.45
C PRO A 256 -13.21 -3.00 12.82
N SER A 257 -13.60 -3.95 13.68
CA SER A 257 -14.07 -3.69 15.05
C SER A 257 -13.05 -3.03 15.98
N SER A 258 -11.74 -3.17 15.74
CA SER A 258 -10.71 -2.52 16.57
C SER A 258 -10.55 -1.05 16.23
N TRP A 259 -10.65 -0.68 14.95
CA TRP A 259 -10.65 0.71 14.49
C TRP A 259 -11.92 1.45 14.90
N LEU A 260 -13.07 0.78 14.79
CA LEU A 260 -14.36 1.34 15.21
C LEU A 260 -14.45 1.55 16.72
N LYS A 261 -13.89 0.64 17.53
CA LYS A 261 -13.77 0.89 18.97
C LYS A 261 -12.88 2.09 19.26
N MET A 262 -11.74 2.23 18.59
CA MET A 262 -10.81 3.32 18.82
C MET A 262 -11.38 4.69 18.40
N ASP A 263 -12.06 4.78 17.25
CA ASP A 263 -12.72 6.02 16.78
C ASP A 263 -13.96 6.35 17.63
N MET A 264 -14.75 5.35 18.04
CA MET A 264 -15.88 5.59 18.95
C MET A 264 -15.43 5.99 20.35
N GLU A 265 -14.34 5.41 20.88
CA GLU A 265 -13.75 5.80 22.16
C GLU A 265 -13.16 7.22 22.09
N GLN A 266 -12.46 7.58 21.00
CA GLN A 266 -11.97 8.95 20.79
C GLN A 266 -13.12 9.97 20.68
N ARG A 267 -14.19 9.66 19.95
CA ARG A 267 -15.37 10.53 19.84
C ARG A 267 -16.20 10.60 21.12
N ALA A 268 -16.12 9.58 21.98
CA ALA A 268 -16.75 9.59 23.29
C ALA A 268 -15.94 10.45 24.27
N GLN A 269 -14.60 10.38 24.23
CA GLN A 269 -13.71 11.23 25.01
C GLN A 269 -13.85 12.70 24.63
N LEU A 270 -13.84 13.03 23.33
CA LEU A 270 -14.04 14.41 22.87
C LEU A 270 -15.40 14.98 23.32
N ARG A 271 -16.46 14.17 23.31
CA ARG A 271 -17.78 14.59 23.83
C ARG A 271 -17.82 14.78 25.34
N GLN A 272 -17.02 14.04 26.11
CA GLN A 272 -16.89 14.24 27.56
C GLN A 272 -16.08 15.51 27.88
N GLU A 273 -15.02 15.79 27.12
CA GLU A 273 -14.24 17.03 27.27
C GLU A 273 -15.06 18.27 26.91
N ASP A 274 -15.83 18.21 25.83
CA ASP A 274 -16.77 19.28 25.45
C ASP A 274 -17.82 19.49 26.55
N ALA A 275 -18.45 18.42 27.06
CA ALA A 275 -19.45 18.53 28.12
C ALA A 275 -18.90 19.07 29.44
N ALA A 276 -17.63 18.79 29.77
CA ALA A 276 -16.97 19.32 30.96
C ALA A 276 -16.57 20.80 30.83
N SER A 277 -16.41 21.31 29.60
CA SER A 277 -16.06 22.71 29.33
C SER A 277 -17.25 23.69 29.43
N PHE A 278 -18.48 23.17 29.47
CA PHE A 278 -19.73 23.96 29.51
C PHE A 278 -20.46 23.92 30.87
N GLY A 279 -19.86 23.36 31.92
CA GLY A 279 -20.38 23.35 33.30
C GLY A 279 -19.50 24.13 34.25
#